data_AF-A0A3P8W566-F1
#
_entry.id   AF-A0A3P8W566-F1
#
_cell.length_a   1.000
_cell.length_b   1.000
_cell.length_c   1.000
_cell.angle_alpha   90.00
_cell.angle_beta   90.00
_cell.angle_gamma   90.00
#
_symmetry.space_group_name_H-M   'P 1'
#
loop_
_entity.id
_entity.type
_entity.pdbx_description
1 polymer ?
#
loop_
_entity_poly.entity_id
_entity_poly.type
_entity_poly.pdbx_seq_one_letter_code
_entity_poly.pdbx_strand_id
1 'polypeptide(L)'
;MGQPIYSTRAHVFQIDPNTKKNWLPTSKHAVTVSYFYDSTRNVYRIISLDGTKAIINSTISPNMTFTKTSQKFGQWADSRANTVYGLGFSTEHHLAKFAEKFAEYKEAARLAKEKSQEKMEMATSPSQESPAGELSSPLTPVTPPMENINGTDEICDSTPNSDARPEPSQNALAFSHRYIPRYDVVTVL
;
A
#
# COMPACT_ATOMS: atom_id res chain seq x y z
N MET A 1 -10.29 6.44 -17.28
CA MET A 1 -8.88 6.04 -17.44
C MET A 1 -8.59 5.99 -18.94
N GLY A 2 -7.52 6.64 -19.41
CA GLY A 2 -7.22 6.75 -20.85
C GLY A 2 -6.62 5.49 -21.46
N GLN A 3 -6.17 5.58 -22.71
CA GLN A 3 -5.34 4.55 -23.35
C GLN A 3 -4.03 4.32 -22.57
N PRO A 4 -3.44 3.13 -22.63
CA PRO A 4 -2.16 2.88 -21.96
C PRO A 4 -1.06 3.74 -22.54
N ILE A 5 -0.20 4.30 -21.67
CA ILE A 5 0.93 5.15 -22.07
C ILE A 5 2.17 4.32 -22.46
N TYR A 6 2.26 3.09 -21.94
CA TYR A 6 3.23 2.08 -22.34
C TYR A 6 2.63 0.70 -22.08
N SER A 7 2.92 -0.27 -22.96
CA SER A 7 2.50 -1.66 -22.80
C SER A 7 3.62 -2.61 -23.18
N THR A 8 3.69 -3.75 -22.48
CA THR A 8 4.61 -4.86 -22.79
C THR A 8 3.96 -6.20 -22.44
N ARG A 9 4.63 -7.32 -22.76
CA ARG A 9 4.16 -8.68 -22.46
C ARG A 9 5.08 -9.36 -21.45
N ALA A 10 4.51 -9.94 -20.39
CA ALA A 10 5.25 -10.66 -19.35
C ALA A 10 4.36 -11.72 -18.68
N HIS A 11 4.99 -12.76 -18.10
CA HIS A 11 4.33 -13.63 -17.13
C HIS A 11 4.27 -12.92 -15.79
N VAL A 12 3.13 -12.98 -15.10
CA VAL A 12 2.91 -12.28 -13.83
C VAL A 12 3.01 -13.28 -12.69
N PHE A 13 3.73 -12.88 -11.64
CA PHE A 13 3.90 -13.62 -10.40
C PHE A 13 3.58 -12.72 -9.21
N GLN A 14 3.23 -13.34 -8.08
CA GLN A 14 3.11 -12.66 -6.79
C GLN A 14 3.80 -13.48 -5.72
N ILE A 15 4.35 -12.80 -4.71
CA ILE A 15 4.83 -13.52 -3.52
C ILE A 15 3.62 -14.10 -2.77
N ASP A 16 3.73 -15.37 -2.40
CA ASP A 16 2.77 -16.06 -1.53
C ASP A 16 2.55 -15.25 -0.24
N PRO A 17 1.31 -14.82 0.04
CA PRO A 17 1.02 -13.98 1.20
C PRO A 17 1.30 -14.68 2.53
N ASN A 18 1.29 -16.03 2.58
CA ASN A 18 1.52 -16.80 3.79
C ASN A 18 3.00 -16.97 4.07
N THR A 19 3.77 -17.42 3.07
CA THR A 19 5.19 -17.75 3.26
C THR A 19 6.12 -16.56 3.06
N LYS A 20 5.67 -15.51 2.36
CA LYS A 20 6.44 -14.30 1.99
C LYS A 20 7.78 -14.57 1.28
N LYS A 21 7.98 -15.79 0.78
CA LYS A 21 9.23 -16.26 0.17
C LYS A 21 9.04 -16.92 -1.19
N ASN A 22 7.89 -17.56 -1.41
CA ASN A 22 7.63 -18.30 -2.64
C ASN A 22 6.95 -17.41 -3.68
N TRP A 23 7.36 -17.53 -4.94
CA TRP A 23 6.67 -16.92 -6.08
C TRP A 23 5.55 -17.84 -6.56
N LEU A 24 4.33 -17.31 -6.65
CA LEU A 24 3.16 -17.98 -7.21
C LEU A 24 2.85 -17.40 -8.59
N PRO A 25 2.69 -18.22 -9.64
CA PRO A 25 2.26 -17.74 -10.94
C PRO A 25 0.83 -17.19 -10.83
N THR A 26 0.65 -15.96 -11.29
CA THR A 26 -0.66 -15.29 -11.35
C THR A 26 -1.29 -15.44 -12.74
N SER A 27 -0.48 -15.59 -13.79
CA SER A 27 -0.94 -15.84 -15.17
C SER A 27 -0.33 -17.13 -15.73
N LYS A 28 -1.11 -17.90 -16.51
CA LYS A 28 -0.64 -19.13 -17.18
C LYS A 28 0.24 -18.84 -18.39
N HIS A 29 -0.05 -17.74 -19.09
CA HIS A 29 0.69 -17.27 -20.25
C HIS A 29 1.20 -15.85 -20.00
N ALA A 30 2.08 -15.37 -20.88
CA ALA A 30 2.43 -13.96 -20.91
C ALA A 30 1.14 -13.15 -21.17
N VAL A 31 0.92 -12.11 -20.38
CA VAL A 31 -0.21 -11.19 -20.48
C VAL A 31 0.29 -9.78 -20.79
N THR A 32 -0.61 -8.89 -21.19
CA THR A 32 -0.27 -7.49 -21.37
C THR A 32 -0.18 -6.80 -20.02
N VAL A 33 0.93 -6.12 -19.78
CA VAL A 33 1.18 -5.28 -18.60
C VAL A 33 1.40 -3.86 -19.08
N SER A 34 0.60 -2.94 -18.58
CA SER A 34 0.54 -1.58 -19.11
C SER A 34 0.61 -0.54 -18.00
N TYR A 35 1.28 0.57 -18.30
CA TYR A 35 1.18 1.79 -17.50
C TYR A 35 -0.01 2.61 -17.98
N PHE A 36 -0.74 3.19 -17.05
CA PHE A 36 -1.84 4.11 -17.28
C PHE A 36 -1.64 5.35 -16.43
N TYR A 37 -2.03 6.49 -16.98
CA TYR A 37 -2.28 7.69 -16.19
C TYR A 37 -3.80 7.82 -15.98
N ASP A 38 -4.21 7.87 -14.72
CA ASP A 38 -5.59 8.10 -14.31
C ASP A 38 -5.76 9.59 -13.96
N SER A 39 -6.25 10.36 -14.93
CA SER A 39 -6.43 11.81 -14.79
C SER A 39 -7.45 12.20 -13.73
N THR A 40 -8.46 11.35 -13.46
CA THR A 40 -9.48 11.61 -12.44
C THR A 40 -8.88 11.60 -11.04
N ARG A 41 -7.92 10.70 -10.81
CA ARG A 41 -7.22 10.59 -9.52
C ARG A 41 -5.84 11.23 -9.52
N ASN A 42 -5.40 11.75 -10.66
CA ASN A 42 -4.06 12.28 -10.88
C ASN A 42 -2.94 11.31 -10.42
N VAL A 43 -3.04 10.04 -10.82
CA VAL A 43 -2.07 8.99 -10.44
C VAL A 43 -1.64 8.13 -11.62
N TYR A 44 -0.43 7.57 -11.54
CA TYR A 44 0.06 6.56 -12.45
C TYR A 44 -0.19 5.15 -11.89
N ARG A 45 -0.54 4.20 -12.76
CA ARG A 45 -0.90 2.83 -12.38
C ARG A 45 -0.29 1.81 -13.33
N ILE A 46 0.07 0.66 -12.79
CA ILE A 46 0.41 -0.55 -13.55
C ILE A 46 -0.81 -1.46 -13.50
N ILE A 47 -1.36 -1.78 -14.68
CA ILE A 47 -2.56 -2.61 -14.84
C ILE A 47 -2.23 -3.80 -15.72
N SER A 48 -2.70 -4.98 -15.33
CA SER A 48 -2.70 -6.17 -16.16
C SER A 48 -3.97 -6.98 -15.92
N LEU A 49 -4.52 -7.53 -16.99
CA LEU A 49 -5.73 -8.36 -16.97
C LEU A 49 -5.39 -9.76 -17.46
N ASP A 50 -5.99 -10.77 -16.83
CA ASP A 50 -6.09 -12.13 -17.36
C ASP A 50 -7.57 -12.43 -17.64
N GLY A 51 -7.92 -12.47 -18.93
CA GLY A 51 -9.30 -12.35 -19.36
C GLY A 51 -9.91 -11.02 -18.89
N THR A 52 -10.99 -11.10 -18.11
CA THR A 52 -11.67 -9.94 -17.51
C THR A 52 -11.20 -9.60 -16.10
N LYS A 53 -10.35 -10.45 -15.49
CA LYS A 53 -9.91 -10.29 -14.10
C LYS A 53 -8.65 -9.42 -14.06
N ALA A 54 -8.69 -8.37 -13.25
CA ALA A 54 -7.47 -7.62 -12.92
C ALA A 54 -6.55 -8.47 -12.04
N ILE A 55 -5.34 -8.72 -12.54
CA ILE A 55 -4.30 -9.48 -11.84
C ILE A 55 -3.15 -8.57 -11.35
N ILE A 56 -3.03 -7.38 -11.93
CA ILE A 56 -2.23 -6.28 -11.38
C ILE A 56 -3.09 -5.02 -11.39
N ASN A 57 -3.12 -4.31 -10.27
CA ASN A 57 -3.80 -3.03 -10.14
C ASN A 57 -3.03 -2.08 -9.21
N SER A 58 -1.73 -1.90 -9.51
CA SER A 58 -0.79 -1.21 -8.64
C SER A 58 -0.76 0.28 -8.93
N THR A 59 -0.82 1.12 -7.88
CA THR A 59 -0.69 2.58 -8.03
C THR A 59 0.75 2.96 -7.70
N ILE A 60 1.44 3.61 -8.64
CA ILE A 60 2.85 3.94 -8.47
C ILE A 60 2.99 5.06 -7.44
N SER A 61 3.75 4.82 -6.38
CA SER A 61 4.12 5.83 -5.40
C SER A 61 5.61 6.19 -5.49
N PRO A 62 6.02 7.41 -5.08
CA PRO A 62 7.41 7.86 -5.21
C PRO A 62 8.44 7.00 -4.44
N ASN A 63 8.00 6.29 -3.41
CA ASN A 63 8.81 5.39 -2.60
C ASN A 63 8.87 3.95 -3.12
N MET A 64 8.19 3.62 -4.22
CA MET A 64 8.31 2.30 -4.84
C MET A 64 9.63 2.17 -5.60
N THR A 65 10.13 0.94 -5.63
CA THR A 65 11.33 0.57 -6.38
C THR A 65 11.06 -0.69 -7.19
N PHE A 66 11.43 -0.66 -8.47
CA PHE A 66 11.49 -1.85 -9.30
C PHE A 66 12.90 -2.42 -9.29
N THR A 67 13.05 -3.64 -8.78
CA THR A 67 14.33 -4.32 -8.63
C THR A 67 14.43 -5.44 -9.65
N LYS A 68 15.47 -5.42 -10.48
CA LYS A 68 15.83 -6.54 -11.36
C LYS A 68 16.54 -7.61 -10.52
N THR A 69 16.05 -8.84 -10.54
CA THR A 69 16.62 -9.95 -9.74
C THR A 69 17.16 -11.08 -10.61
N SER A 70 16.94 -11.04 -11.92
CA SER A 70 17.66 -11.84 -12.91
C SER A 70 17.71 -11.12 -14.26
N GLN A 71 18.29 -11.77 -15.28
CA GLN A 71 18.37 -11.22 -16.64
C GLN A 71 16.99 -10.88 -17.25
N LYS A 72 15.94 -11.61 -16.87
CA LYS A 72 14.59 -11.47 -17.45
C LYS A 72 13.49 -11.34 -16.41
N PHE A 73 13.84 -11.15 -15.14
CA PHE A 73 12.88 -11.02 -14.06
C PHE A 73 13.13 -9.78 -13.22
N GLY A 74 12.06 -9.08 -12.88
CA GLY A 74 12.07 -7.98 -11.93
C GLY A 74 10.78 -7.89 -11.14
N GLN A 75 10.83 -7.14 -10.03
CA GLN A 75 9.78 -7.11 -9.03
C GLN A 75 9.63 -5.73 -8.38
N TRP A 76 8.46 -5.46 -7.81
CA TRP A 76 8.25 -4.33 -6.90
C TRP A 76 7.27 -4.71 -5.80
N ALA A 77 7.42 -4.09 -4.63
CA ALA A 77 6.47 -4.20 -3.54
C ALA A 77 5.39 -3.13 -3.67
N ASP A 78 4.12 -3.52 -3.48
CA ASP A 78 2.99 -2.61 -3.34
C ASP A 78 2.42 -2.74 -1.93
N SER A 79 2.81 -1.81 -1.05
CA SER A 79 2.33 -1.79 0.34
C SER A 79 0.82 -1.61 0.44
N ARG A 80 0.19 -0.89 -0.49
CA ARG A 80 -1.26 -0.67 -0.48
C ARG A 80 -2.01 -1.96 -0.80
N ALA A 81 -1.51 -2.74 -1.75
CA ALA A 81 -2.06 -4.03 -2.10
C ALA A 81 -1.55 -5.17 -1.21
N ASN A 82 -0.65 -4.90 -0.26
CA ASN A 82 0.02 -5.87 0.62
C ASN A 82 0.60 -7.08 -0.15
N THR A 83 1.20 -6.82 -1.30
CA THR A 83 1.74 -7.85 -2.19
C THR A 83 3.04 -7.39 -2.83
N VAL A 84 3.81 -8.36 -3.34
CA VAL A 84 4.99 -8.10 -4.17
C VAL A 84 4.71 -8.71 -5.52
N TYR A 85 4.71 -7.88 -6.56
CA TYR A 85 4.51 -8.32 -7.93
C TYR A 85 5.87 -8.64 -8.57
N GLY A 86 5.89 -9.68 -9.39
CA GLY A 86 7.03 -10.11 -10.18
C GLY A 86 6.64 -10.27 -11.64
N LEU A 87 7.55 -9.90 -12.54
CA LEU A 87 7.35 -9.99 -13.99
C LEU A 87 8.49 -10.76 -14.63
N GLY A 88 8.14 -11.84 -15.34
CA GLY A 88 9.05 -12.60 -16.18
C GLY A 88 8.89 -12.22 -17.65
N PHE A 89 9.90 -11.58 -18.24
CA PHE A 89 9.92 -11.09 -19.62
C PHE A 89 10.52 -12.11 -20.60
N SER A 90 10.18 -11.97 -21.88
CA SER A 90 10.75 -12.81 -22.94
C SER A 90 12.22 -12.51 -23.24
N THR A 91 12.64 -11.24 -23.08
CA THR A 91 13.99 -10.75 -23.38
C THR A 91 14.49 -9.80 -22.28
N GLU A 92 15.81 -9.68 -22.13
CA GLU A 92 16.43 -8.71 -21.23
C GLU A 92 16.07 -7.27 -21.60
N HIS A 93 15.97 -6.98 -22.90
CA HIS A 93 15.58 -5.67 -23.41
C HIS A 93 14.19 -5.23 -22.87
N HIS A 94 13.21 -6.13 -22.86
CA HIS A 94 11.89 -5.81 -22.30
C HIS A 94 11.94 -5.53 -20.80
N LEU A 95 12.74 -6.28 -20.04
CA LEU A 95 12.95 -6.02 -18.61
C LEU A 95 13.59 -4.64 -18.40
N ALA A 96 14.66 -4.33 -19.12
CA ALA A 96 15.37 -3.06 -19.03
C ALA A 96 14.42 -1.90 -19.36
N LYS A 97 13.65 -2.00 -20.45
CA LYS A 97 12.72 -0.96 -20.84
C LYS A 97 11.59 -0.74 -19.84
N PHE A 98 11.08 -1.82 -19.25
CA PHE A 98 10.08 -1.72 -18.19
C PHE A 98 10.64 -1.01 -16.94
N ALA A 99 11.89 -1.30 -16.56
CA ALA A 99 12.54 -0.65 -15.43
C ALA A 99 12.76 0.86 -15.66
N GLU A 100 13.18 1.26 -16.87
CA GLU A 100 13.28 2.68 -17.26
C GLU A 100 11.94 3.39 -17.12
N LYS A 101 10.87 2.78 -17.66
CA LYS A 101 9.51 3.33 -17.58
C LYS A 101 9.00 3.41 -16.14
N PHE A 102 9.36 2.44 -15.30
CA PHE A 102 9.03 2.49 -13.88
C PHE A 102 9.66 3.72 -13.20
N ALA A 103 10.95 3.99 -13.46
CA ALA A 103 11.63 5.17 -12.91
C ALA A 103 11.02 6.48 -13.43
N GLU A 104 10.75 6.58 -14.73
CA GLU A 104 10.10 7.74 -15.36
C GLU A 104 8.74 8.05 -14.71
N TYR A 105 7.87 7.04 -14.58
CA TYR A 105 6.53 7.23 -14.03
C TYR A 105 6.51 7.36 -12.51
N LYS A 106 7.53 6.89 -11.81
CA LYS A 106 7.73 7.19 -10.38
C LYS A 106 8.00 8.67 -10.15
N GLU A 107 8.89 9.27 -10.95
CA GLU A 107 9.15 10.72 -10.89
C GLU A 107 7.92 11.53 -11.32
N ALA A 108 7.22 11.12 -12.38
CA ALA A 108 5.98 11.76 -12.78
C ALA A 108 4.89 11.68 -11.69
N ALA A 109 4.82 10.57 -10.94
CA ALA A 109 3.90 10.42 -9.81
C ALA A 109 4.27 11.34 -8.62
N ARG A 110 5.55 11.67 -8.41
CA ARG A 110 5.98 12.65 -7.41
C ARG A 110 5.47 14.05 -7.78
N LEU A 111 5.74 14.48 -9.01
CA LEU A 111 5.31 15.79 -9.52
C LEU A 111 3.78 15.96 -9.52
N ALA A 112 3.05 14.90 -9.86
CA ALA A 112 1.59 14.91 -9.84
C ALA A 112 1.02 15.19 -8.43
N LYS A 113 1.65 14.64 -7.39
CA LYS A 113 1.25 14.87 -5.99
C LYS A 113 1.55 16.30 -5.54
N GLU A 114 2.74 16.81 -5.83
CA GLU A 114 3.15 18.18 -5.48
C GLU A 114 2.21 19.23 -6.09
N LYS A 115 1.93 19.13 -7.39
CA LYS A 115 0.98 20.01 -8.08
C LYS A 115 -0.43 19.99 -7.47
N SER A 116 -0.84 18.86 -6.91
CA SER A 116 -2.16 18.72 -6.28
C SER A 116 -2.20 19.37 -4.89
N GLN A 117 -1.08 19.35 -4.18
CA GLN A 117 -0.95 19.94 -2.84
C GLN A 117 -0.86 21.47 -2.90
N GLU A 118 -0.08 22.02 -3.84
CA GLU A 118 0.05 23.48 -4.04
C GLU A 118 -1.30 24.13 -4.37
N LYS A 119 -2.16 23.43 -5.15
CA LYS A 119 -3.52 23.89 -5.45
C LYS A 119 -4.43 23.99 -4.21
N MET A 120 -4.14 23.21 -3.16
CA MET A 120 -4.91 23.21 -1.91
C MET A 120 -4.41 24.30 -0.95
N GLU A 121 -3.10 24.56 -0.90
CA GLU A 121 -2.49 25.57 -0.03
C GLU A 121 -2.79 27.01 -0.51
N MET A 122 -2.95 27.25 -1.81
CA MET A 122 -3.36 28.57 -2.35
C MET A 122 -4.84 28.92 -2.09
N ALA A 123 -5.67 27.94 -1.70
CA ALA A 123 -7.09 28.15 -1.42
C ALA A 123 -7.38 28.58 0.03
N THR A 124 -6.35 28.65 0.89
CA THR A 124 -6.47 29.12 2.29
C THR A 124 -5.78 30.48 2.46
N SER A 125 -6.29 31.51 1.79
CA SER A 125 -5.98 32.91 2.15
C SER A 125 -7.23 33.55 2.75
N PRO A 126 -7.26 33.86 4.06
CA PRO A 126 -8.31 34.70 4.63
C PRO A 126 -7.96 36.15 4.31
N SER A 127 -8.45 36.65 3.18
CA SER A 127 -8.57 38.08 2.97
C SER A 127 -9.79 38.58 3.74
N GLN A 128 -9.59 39.05 4.97
CA GLN A 128 -10.24 40.28 5.45
C GLN A 128 -9.61 40.78 6.74
N GLU A 129 -8.90 41.89 6.58
CA GLU A 129 -8.61 42.88 7.61
C GLU A 129 -9.90 43.48 8.21
N SER A 130 -10.01 43.50 9.54
CA SER A 130 -10.74 44.51 10.33
C SER A 130 -10.28 44.42 11.80
N PRO A 131 -10.05 45.56 12.49
CA PRO A 131 -9.47 45.57 13.83
C PRO A 131 -10.52 45.55 14.94
N ALA A 132 -10.13 44.92 16.06
CA ALA A 132 -10.67 45.07 17.42
C ALA A 132 -12.07 44.48 17.72
N GLY A 133 -12.14 43.59 18.72
CA GLY A 133 -13.37 43.26 19.42
C GLY A 133 -13.45 41.86 20.03
N GLU A 134 -12.93 41.73 21.26
CA GLU A 134 -13.40 40.86 22.36
C GLU A 134 -13.67 39.35 22.16
N LEU A 135 -12.90 38.57 22.93
CA LEU A 135 -13.30 37.50 23.84
C LEU A 135 -14.70 36.85 23.62
N SER A 136 -14.72 35.60 23.16
CA SER A 136 -15.16 34.45 23.98
C SER A 136 -15.28 33.18 23.13
N SER A 137 -14.60 32.12 23.56
CA SER A 137 -15.01 30.75 23.22
C SER A 137 -16.30 30.43 23.98
N PRO A 138 -17.19 29.60 23.42
CA PRO A 138 -17.83 28.61 24.29
C PRO A 138 -17.77 27.17 23.78
N LEU A 139 -17.63 26.31 24.78
CA LEU A 139 -17.67 24.86 24.81
C LEU A 139 -19.06 24.29 24.48
N THR A 140 -19.05 23.08 23.92
CA THR A 140 -20.04 21.96 24.05
C THR A 140 -21.55 22.25 23.98
N PRO A 141 -22.32 21.53 23.13
CA PRO A 141 -23.77 21.45 23.32
C PRO A 141 -24.13 20.49 24.45
N VAL A 142 -24.73 21.04 25.51
CA VAL A 142 -25.37 20.34 26.63
C VAL A 142 -26.87 20.17 26.31
N THR A 143 -27.38 18.95 26.47
CA THR A 143 -28.82 18.54 26.43
C THR A 143 -29.65 19.28 27.49
N PRO A 144 -30.99 19.40 27.38
CA PRO A 144 -31.93 18.59 28.20
C PRO A 144 -33.38 18.45 27.59
N PRO A 145 -34.48 18.07 28.32
CA PRO A 145 -34.84 16.73 28.85
C PRO A 145 -36.33 16.33 28.63
N MET A 146 -36.71 15.07 28.97
CA MET A 146 -37.95 14.62 29.68
C MET A 146 -38.09 13.08 29.56
N GLU A 147 -37.90 12.31 30.64
CA GLU A 147 -38.92 11.80 31.60
C GLU A 147 -39.90 10.74 31.04
N ASN A 148 -39.70 9.46 31.40
CA ASN A 148 -40.78 8.61 31.95
C ASN A 148 -40.25 7.33 32.66
N ILE A 149 -40.25 7.39 34.00
CA ILE A 149 -40.74 6.42 35.01
C ILE A 149 -40.90 4.93 34.62
N ASN A 150 -40.19 4.02 35.31
CA ASN A 150 -40.67 2.84 36.07
C ASN A 150 -39.46 1.98 36.53
N GLY A 151 -39.05 1.98 37.82
CA GLY A 151 -39.28 0.90 38.80
C GLY A 151 -38.65 -0.44 38.37
N THR A 152 -37.67 -1.08 39.03
CA THR A 152 -37.61 -1.46 40.44
C THR A 152 -36.25 -2.16 40.72
N ASP A 153 -35.66 -1.88 41.90
CA ASP A 153 -34.97 -2.76 42.89
C ASP A 153 -33.91 -3.78 42.35
N GLU A 154 -32.65 -3.86 42.80
CA GLU A 154 -32.15 -4.13 44.16
C GLU A 154 -30.68 -3.68 44.37
N ILE A 155 -30.34 -3.44 45.65
CA ILE A 155 -29.04 -3.14 46.28
C ILE A 155 -28.11 -4.38 46.23
N CYS A 156 -26.77 -4.27 46.13
CA CYS A 156 -25.74 -4.37 47.20
C CYS A 156 -24.36 -4.18 46.54
N ASP A 157 -23.58 -3.13 46.82
CA ASP A 157 -22.65 -2.92 47.95
C ASP A 157 -21.25 -3.57 47.80
N SER A 158 -20.25 -2.67 47.82
CA SER A 158 -18.81 -2.70 48.19
C SER A 158 -17.98 -4.01 48.15
N THR A 159 -16.70 -4.06 47.77
CA THR A 159 -15.48 -3.26 48.07
C THR A 159 -14.32 -3.70 47.13
N PRO A 160 -13.20 -2.96 47.04
CA PRO A 160 -12.06 -3.28 46.17
C PRO A 160 -11.05 -4.21 46.87
N ASN A 161 -10.36 -5.08 46.12
CA ASN A 161 -9.21 -5.81 46.65
C ASN A 161 -8.01 -5.77 45.70
N SER A 162 -6.90 -5.34 46.27
CA SER A 162 -5.52 -5.46 45.80
C SER A 162 -5.11 -6.93 45.75
N ASP A 163 -4.25 -7.34 44.81
CA ASP A 163 -2.89 -7.84 45.13
C ASP A 163 -2.07 -8.25 43.89
N ALA A 164 -0.76 -8.23 44.09
CA ALA A 164 0.33 -8.37 43.15
C ALA A 164 0.54 -9.78 42.56
N ARG A 165 1.24 -9.85 41.41
CA ARG A 165 1.98 -11.06 40.98
C ARG A 165 3.21 -10.74 40.11
N PRO A 166 4.38 -11.37 40.34
CA PRO A 166 5.63 -11.07 39.63
C PRO A 166 5.83 -11.89 38.34
N GLU A 167 6.50 -11.29 37.36
CA GLU A 167 6.99 -11.89 36.10
C GLU A 167 8.45 -12.36 36.25
N PRO A 168 8.83 -13.58 35.85
CA PRO A 168 10.22 -13.98 35.74
C PRO A 168 10.78 -13.78 34.32
N SER A 169 11.86 -13.03 34.23
CA SER A 169 12.75 -12.87 33.07
C SER A 169 13.36 -14.19 32.61
N GLN A 170 13.28 -14.53 31.31
CA GLN A 170 14.15 -15.55 30.71
C GLN A 170 14.60 -15.23 29.27
N ASN A 171 15.90 -15.01 29.16
CA ASN A 171 16.86 -15.58 28.22
C ASN A 171 16.76 -15.29 26.71
N ALA A 172 17.73 -14.48 26.28
CA ALA A 172 18.30 -14.46 24.95
C ALA A 172 18.85 -15.84 24.54
N LEU A 173 18.51 -16.29 23.33
CA LEU A 173 19.24 -17.36 22.65
C LEU A 173 19.57 -16.94 21.21
N ALA A 174 20.86 -17.13 20.90
CA ALA A 174 21.56 -16.71 19.71
C ALA A 174 21.04 -17.38 18.43
N PHE A 175 21.00 -16.62 17.34
CA PHE A 175 20.73 -17.12 16.00
C PHE A 175 21.88 -18.00 15.51
N SER A 176 21.61 -19.32 15.44
CA SER A 176 22.49 -20.28 14.78
C SER A 176 22.24 -20.24 13.26
N HIS A 177 23.29 -19.97 12.49
CA HIS A 177 23.32 -20.06 11.03
C HIS A 177 22.85 -21.44 10.57
N ARG A 178 21.83 -21.51 9.69
CA ARG A 178 21.58 -22.70 8.88
C ARG A 178 21.47 -22.35 7.40
N TYR A 179 22.49 -22.81 6.69
CA TYR A 179 22.58 -23.31 5.32
C TYR A 179 21.28 -23.30 4.48
N ILE A 180 21.30 -22.59 3.35
CA ILE A 180 20.28 -22.66 2.29
C ILE A 180 20.83 -23.59 1.20
N PRO A 181 20.15 -24.71 0.84
CA PRO A 181 20.55 -25.47 -0.34
C PRO A 181 20.09 -24.74 -1.60
N ARG A 182 21.03 -24.54 -2.53
CA ARG A 182 20.71 -24.18 -3.93
C ARG A 182 19.99 -25.36 -4.56
N TYR A 183 18.82 -25.12 -5.15
CA TYR A 183 18.25 -26.03 -6.13
C TYR A 183 18.65 -25.53 -7.52
N ASP A 184 19.49 -26.32 -8.18
CA ASP A 184 19.74 -26.25 -9.62
C ASP A 184 18.44 -26.54 -10.37
N VAL A 185 18.02 -25.60 -11.23
CA VAL A 185 16.98 -25.84 -12.23
C VAL A 185 17.69 -26.42 -13.45
N VAL A 186 17.70 -27.74 -13.55
CA VAL A 186 18.11 -28.48 -14.75
C VAL A 186 16.87 -29.15 -15.35
N THR A 187 16.58 -28.76 -16.59
CA THR A 187 15.96 -29.52 -17.68
C THR A 187 14.64 -30.25 -17.43
N VAL A 188 13.59 -29.80 -18.14
CA VAL A 188 12.75 -30.74 -18.89
C VAL A 188 12.51 -30.16 -20.29
N LEU A 189 12.81 -31.00 -21.29
CA LEU A 189 12.53 -30.83 -22.71
C LEU A 189 11.02 -30.71 -22.98
#